data_AF-A0A7C7ANM2-F1
#
_entry.id   AF-A0A7C7ANM2-F1
#
_cell.length_a   1.000
_cell.length_b   1.000
_cell.length_c   1.000
_cell.angle_alpha   90.00
_cell.angle_beta   90.00
_cell.angle_gamma   90.00
#
_symmetry.space_group_name_H-M   'P 1'
#
loop_
_entity.id
_entity.type
_entity.pdbx_description
1 polymer ?
#
loop_
_entity_poly.entity_id
_entity_poly.type
_entity_poly.pdbx_seq_one_letter_code
_entity_poly.pdbx_strand_id
1 'polypeptide(L)'
;MTLKKILSLSMTVVLLITAFAFGSFTTTKVNAATTFTPRLSAPSYSNAYYYSSKNIFYAAGYGMPNCTAYAFGRAYEILGTEPKLCHYNAGEWYNYNKEYGYYSYGSTPRLGAVAVWDNYDSDTGHVAVVEKISGTQVTISESAWNGTSFFTSTVSSADSHFGYSRMRFLGFIYIGDFTASDNPDDTPVPTQTPGELHRLTSTDGVNLRTGAGTGYSRILTIPYNAVIRISTKTTAGGYTWGKVTYNGSSGWCVLDYGYRIGIIGDVNADSQVNLNDVIAIQKHISKEKTLTGNKLLLADTSGNGRVDIQDVVITQKYIGKTIDTMA
;
A
#
# COMPACT_ATOMS: atom_id res chain seq x y z
N MET A 1 -76.36 -10.42 -26.29
CA MET A 1 -76.43 -10.39 -24.81
C MET A 1 -75.09 -9.85 -24.29
N THR A 2 -74.87 -8.53 -24.22
CA THR A 2 -75.10 -7.62 -23.06
C THR A 2 -74.42 -8.03 -21.75
N LEU A 3 -73.20 -7.51 -21.54
CA LEU A 3 -72.73 -6.64 -20.44
C LEU A 3 -73.29 -6.80 -18.99
N LYS A 4 -72.35 -6.66 -18.02
CA LYS A 4 -72.43 -6.07 -16.64
C LYS A 4 -72.19 -7.10 -15.51
N LYS A 5 -71.42 -6.83 -14.43
CA LYS A 5 -71.19 -5.63 -13.59
C LYS A 5 -69.75 -5.71 -12.97
N ILE A 6 -68.86 -4.70 -12.95
CA ILE A 6 -68.76 -3.36 -12.28
C ILE A 6 -68.35 -3.41 -10.77
N LEU A 7 -67.48 -2.44 -10.38
CA LEU A 7 -67.02 -1.94 -9.05
C LEU A 7 -65.73 -2.58 -8.51
N SER A 8 -64.56 -1.92 -8.49
CA SER A 8 -64.11 -0.65 -7.86
C SER A 8 -63.99 -0.67 -6.33
N LEU A 9 -62.83 -0.22 -5.87
CA LEU A 9 -62.52 0.55 -4.65
C LEU A 9 -61.45 -0.04 -3.72
N SER A 10 -60.42 0.79 -3.62
CA SER A 10 -59.21 0.86 -2.81
C SER A 10 -59.34 0.68 -1.29
N MET A 11 -58.16 0.36 -0.71
CA MET A 11 -57.61 0.90 0.56
C MET A 11 -57.80 0.07 1.83
N THR A 12 -56.79 -0.75 2.19
CA THR A 12 -56.25 -0.73 3.56
C THR A 12 -54.81 -1.28 3.59
N VAL A 13 -53.89 -0.39 3.97
CA VAL A 13 -52.53 -0.68 4.40
C VAL A 13 -52.59 -1.28 5.81
N VAL A 14 -52.06 -2.48 6.02
CA VAL A 14 -51.56 -2.90 7.34
C VAL A 14 -50.25 -3.64 7.15
N LEU A 15 -49.20 -3.06 7.74
CA LEU A 15 -47.86 -3.62 7.86
C LEU A 15 -47.90 -5.04 8.44
N LEU A 16 -47.20 -5.95 7.79
CA LEU A 16 -46.56 -7.12 8.43
C LEU A 16 -45.34 -7.51 7.58
N ILE A 17 -44.33 -6.65 7.63
CA ILE A 17 -42.95 -7.04 7.37
C ILE A 17 -42.45 -7.60 8.69
N THR A 18 -42.26 -8.90 8.78
CA THR A 18 -41.27 -9.48 9.70
C THR A 18 -40.91 -10.90 9.28
N ALA A 19 -39.60 -11.13 9.28
CA ALA A 19 -38.92 -12.40 9.24
C ALA A 19 -39.01 -13.20 7.93
N PHE A 20 -38.01 -13.05 7.06
CA PHE A 20 -37.05 -14.13 6.78
C PHE A 20 -36.04 -13.64 5.74
N ALA A 21 -34.84 -13.31 6.24
CA ALA A 21 -33.53 -13.29 5.55
C ALA A 21 -32.62 -12.26 6.22
N PHE A 22 -32.35 -12.43 7.52
CA PHE A 22 -31.07 -11.97 8.05
C PHE A 22 -30.02 -12.91 7.47
N GLY A 23 -29.56 -12.60 6.26
CA GLY A 23 -28.24 -13.03 5.84
C GLY A 23 -27.27 -12.46 6.86
N SER A 24 -26.56 -13.34 7.55
CA SER A 24 -25.48 -13.00 8.46
C SER A 24 -24.47 -12.15 7.68
N PHE A 25 -24.58 -10.83 7.79
CA PHE A 25 -23.45 -9.95 7.52
C PHE A 25 -22.44 -10.27 8.61
N THR A 26 -21.45 -11.11 8.29
CA THR A 26 -20.23 -11.14 9.06
C THR A 26 -19.67 -9.73 9.00
N THR A 27 -19.84 -8.96 10.07
CA THR A 27 -19.05 -7.77 10.35
C THR A 27 -17.60 -8.24 10.37
N THR A 28 -16.89 -8.09 9.26
CA THR A 28 -15.44 -8.09 9.29
C THR A 28 -15.07 -6.93 10.20
N LYS A 29 -14.60 -7.26 11.41
CA LYS A 29 -13.85 -6.29 12.19
C LYS A 29 -12.71 -5.84 11.28
N VAL A 30 -12.76 -4.59 10.86
CA VAL A 30 -11.60 -3.94 10.23
C VAL A 30 -10.61 -3.79 11.38
N ASN A 31 -9.71 -4.77 11.54
CA ASN A 31 -8.60 -4.60 12.46
C ASN A 31 -7.78 -3.42 11.91
N ALA A 32 -7.55 -2.41 12.75
CA ALA A 32 -6.63 -1.34 12.41
C ALA A 32 -5.29 -2.00 12.01
N ALA A 33 -4.77 -1.65 10.83
CA ALA A 33 -3.51 -2.20 10.36
C ALA A 33 -2.43 -1.94 11.41
N THR A 34 -1.79 -3.02 11.87
CA THR A 34 -0.67 -2.91 12.81
C THR A 34 0.58 -2.49 12.05
N THR A 35 1.27 -1.49 12.59
CA THR A 35 2.53 -0.97 12.07
C THR A 35 3.59 -2.07 12.01
N PHE A 36 4.17 -2.32 10.84
CA PHE A 36 5.17 -3.35 10.60
C PHE A 36 6.54 -2.77 10.36
N THR A 37 7.48 -3.10 11.24
CA THR A 37 8.87 -2.72 11.09
C THR A 37 9.64 -3.83 10.38
N PRO A 38 10.22 -3.57 9.19
CA PRO A 38 10.96 -4.59 8.44
C PRO A 38 12.24 -5.01 9.18
N ARG A 39 12.63 -6.28 9.02
CA ARG A 39 13.91 -6.83 9.50
C ARG A 39 14.87 -7.02 8.33
N LEU A 40 15.79 -6.07 8.17
CA LEU A 40 16.85 -6.11 7.15
C LEU A 40 18.22 -6.49 7.72
N SER A 41 18.28 -6.77 9.02
CA SER A 41 19.48 -7.19 9.73
C SER A 41 19.18 -8.36 10.67
N ALA A 42 20.23 -9.13 10.96
CA ALA A 42 20.13 -10.32 11.80
C ALA A 42 19.51 -9.99 13.17
N PRO A 43 18.67 -10.89 13.72
CA PRO A 43 18.21 -10.73 15.09
C PRO A 43 19.39 -10.80 16.07
N SER A 44 19.35 -10.00 17.13
CA SER A 44 20.32 -10.11 18.21
C SER A 44 20.28 -11.51 18.83
N TYR A 45 21.44 -12.05 19.22
CA TYR A 45 21.52 -13.30 19.98
C TYR A 45 20.77 -13.26 21.32
N SER A 46 20.48 -12.07 21.85
CA SER A 46 19.65 -11.89 23.05
C SER A 46 18.14 -11.92 22.76
N ASN A 47 17.71 -11.98 21.49
CA ASN A 47 16.29 -11.99 21.14
C ASN A 47 15.69 -13.38 21.40
N ALA A 48 14.83 -13.45 22.42
CA ALA A 48 14.22 -14.70 22.87
C ALA A 48 13.36 -15.39 21.81
N TYR A 49 12.82 -14.68 20.81
CA TYR A 49 12.02 -15.29 19.75
C TYR A 49 12.85 -16.14 18.78
N TYR A 50 14.17 -15.98 18.78
CA TYR A 50 15.08 -16.72 17.89
C TYR A 50 16.02 -17.66 18.64
N TYR A 51 16.47 -17.26 19.83
CA TYR A 51 17.56 -17.92 20.56
C TYR A 51 17.14 -18.39 21.96
N SER A 52 15.88 -18.79 22.14
CA SER A 52 15.40 -19.37 23.40
C SER A 52 14.34 -20.44 23.17
N SER A 53 13.93 -21.12 24.25
CA SER A 53 12.87 -22.13 24.22
C SER A 53 11.48 -21.58 23.85
N LYS A 54 11.30 -20.26 23.73
CA LYS A 54 10.09 -19.67 23.10
C LYS A 54 9.97 -20.04 21.63
N ASN A 55 11.09 -20.31 20.97
CA ASN A 55 11.11 -20.80 19.60
C ASN A 55 11.12 -22.33 19.65
N ILE A 56 10.07 -22.96 19.14
CA ILE A 56 9.95 -24.42 19.23
C ILE A 56 11.07 -25.16 18.50
N PHE A 57 11.55 -24.62 17.38
CA PHE A 57 12.67 -25.21 16.65
C PHE A 57 13.97 -25.10 17.45
N TYR A 58 14.21 -23.96 18.10
CA TYR A 58 15.34 -23.79 19.02
C TYR A 58 15.25 -24.77 20.20
N ALA A 59 14.08 -24.88 20.84
CA ALA A 59 13.84 -25.79 21.96
C ALA A 59 14.09 -27.26 21.58
N ALA A 60 13.78 -27.63 20.34
CA ALA A 60 13.98 -28.97 19.80
C ALA A 60 15.42 -29.25 19.30
N GLY A 61 16.34 -28.27 19.39
CA GLY A 61 17.73 -28.40 18.92
C GLY A 61 17.93 -28.09 17.43
N TYR A 62 16.91 -27.59 16.75
CA TYR A 62 16.90 -27.20 15.33
C TYR A 62 16.85 -25.67 15.17
N GLY A 63 17.46 -24.92 16.09
CA GLY A 63 17.49 -23.46 16.08
C GLY A 63 18.29 -22.86 14.92
N MET A 64 18.54 -21.56 14.99
CA MET A 64 19.34 -20.84 13.99
C MET A 64 20.76 -21.46 13.84
N PRO A 65 21.30 -21.63 12.61
CA PRO A 65 20.76 -21.23 11.31
C PRO A 65 19.78 -22.27 10.73
N ASN A 66 18.51 -21.88 10.56
CA ASN A 66 17.44 -22.72 10.03
C ASN A 66 16.27 -21.83 9.56
N CYS A 67 15.74 -22.07 8.36
CA CYS A 67 14.63 -21.30 7.78
C CYS A 67 13.37 -21.34 8.66
N THR A 68 13.00 -22.51 9.19
CA THR A 68 11.81 -22.65 10.03
C THR A 68 11.98 -21.96 11.38
N ALA A 69 13.15 -22.12 12.02
CA ALA A 69 13.47 -21.41 13.27
C ALA A 69 13.43 -19.90 13.07
N TYR A 70 13.99 -19.39 11.97
CA TYR A 70 13.98 -17.97 11.66
C TYR A 70 12.58 -17.44 11.41
N ALA A 71 11.82 -18.04 10.49
CA ALA A 71 10.51 -17.56 10.10
C ALA A 71 9.51 -17.63 11.26
N PHE A 72 9.58 -18.69 12.09
CA PHE A 72 8.77 -18.82 13.30
C PHE A 72 9.12 -17.72 14.31
N GLY A 73 10.40 -17.49 14.56
CA GLY A 73 10.86 -16.43 15.46
C GLY A 73 10.47 -15.04 14.98
N ARG A 74 10.57 -14.79 13.67
CA ARG A 74 10.16 -13.53 13.05
C ARG A 74 8.65 -13.32 13.15
N ALA A 75 7.84 -14.34 12.90
CA ALA A 75 6.39 -14.26 13.09
C ALA A 75 6.02 -13.99 14.55
N TYR A 76 6.69 -14.64 15.51
CA TYR A 76 6.50 -14.37 16.94
C TYR A 76 6.86 -12.92 17.29
N GLU A 77 7.98 -12.41 16.76
CA GLU A 77 8.38 -11.01 16.94
C GLU A 77 7.33 -10.03 16.43
N ILE A 78 6.76 -10.28 15.25
CA ILE A 78 5.74 -9.42 14.64
C ILE A 78 4.43 -9.45 15.45
N LEU A 79 3.99 -10.62 15.88
CA LEU A 79 2.71 -10.81 16.55
C LEU A 79 2.76 -10.49 18.05
N GLY A 80 3.95 -10.46 18.64
CA GLY A 80 4.14 -10.39 20.10
C GLY A 80 3.60 -11.60 20.88
N THR A 81 3.07 -12.60 20.18
CA THR A 81 2.43 -13.82 20.70
C THR A 81 2.83 -15.00 19.83
N GLU A 82 2.74 -16.21 20.39
CA GLU A 82 3.18 -17.42 19.70
C GLU A 82 2.39 -17.65 18.39
N PRO A 83 3.07 -17.76 17.24
CA PRO A 83 2.41 -17.93 15.96
C PRO A 83 1.90 -19.37 15.83
N LYS A 84 0.71 -19.55 15.24
CA LYS A 84 0.13 -20.87 14.95
C LYS A 84 0.66 -21.45 13.63
N LEU A 85 1.95 -21.29 13.39
CA LEU A 85 2.63 -21.81 12.20
C LEU A 85 3.00 -23.29 12.41
N CYS A 86 3.36 -23.96 11.33
CA CYS A 86 3.74 -25.37 11.38
C CYS A 86 5.03 -25.56 12.20
N HIS A 87 5.09 -26.66 12.95
CA HIS A 87 6.23 -27.03 13.80
C HIS A 87 7.16 -28.06 13.14
N TYR A 88 6.88 -28.42 11.88
CA TYR A 88 7.63 -29.42 11.12
C TYR A 88 8.42 -28.77 9.98
N ASN A 89 8.78 -29.54 8.95
CA ASN A 89 9.62 -29.10 7.85
C ASN A 89 8.94 -28.00 7.03
N ALA A 90 9.76 -27.13 6.43
CA ALA A 90 9.29 -25.94 5.73
C ALA A 90 8.26 -26.21 4.62
N GLY A 91 8.40 -27.32 3.88
CA GLY A 91 7.48 -27.69 2.80
C GLY A 91 6.07 -28.05 3.30
N GLU A 92 5.93 -28.38 4.58
CA GLU A 92 4.65 -28.72 5.21
C GLU A 92 3.83 -27.48 5.60
N TRP A 93 4.48 -26.31 5.73
CA TRP A 93 3.86 -25.12 6.37
C TRP A 93 2.58 -24.67 5.69
N TYR A 94 2.55 -24.68 4.36
CA TYR A 94 1.39 -24.22 3.60
C TYR A 94 0.19 -25.16 3.75
N ASN A 95 0.41 -26.46 3.62
CA ASN A 95 -0.65 -27.46 3.75
C ASN A 95 -1.13 -27.58 5.20
N TYR A 96 -0.22 -27.53 6.18
CA TYR A 96 -0.57 -27.44 7.60
C TYR A 96 -1.49 -26.24 7.87
N ASN A 97 -1.15 -25.05 7.39
CA ASN A 97 -2.03 -23.89 7.57
C ASN A 97 -3.40 -24.07 6.91
N LYS A 98 -3.46 -24.69 5.73
CA LYS A 98 -4.71 -24.97 5.03
C LYS A 98 -5.60 -25.97 5.76
N GLU A 99 -5.01 -27.03 6.31
CA GLU A 99 -5.72 -28.09 7.02
C GLU A 99 -6.35 -27.57 8.31
N TYR A 100 -5.59 -26.81 9.09
CA TYR A 100 -6.04 -26.32 10.40
C TYR A 100 -6.73 -24.96 10.36
N GLY A 101 -6.63 -24.22 9.25
CA GLY A 101 -7.33 -22.96 9.03
C GLY A 101 -6.89 -21.82 9.97
N TYR A 102 -5.63 -21.82 10.42
CA TYR A 102 -5.14 -20.84 11.40
C TYR A 102 -5.02 -19.42 10.85
N TYR A 103 -4.54 -19.28 9.63
CA TYR A 103 -4.37 -18.00 8.96
C TYR A 103 -4.92 -18.04 7.53
N SER A 104 -5.32 -16.87 7.02
CA SER A 104 -5.64 -16.73 5.60
C SER A 104 -4.38 -16.92 4.75
N TYR A 105 -4.54 -17.30 3.48
CA TYR A 105 -3.43 -17.61 2.58
C TYR A 105 -3.76 -17.23 1.14
N GLY A 106 -2.74 -17.10 0.29
CA GLY A 106 -2.92 -16.71 -1.11
C GLY A 106 -1.62 -16.56 -1.88
N SER A 107 -1.70 -15.98 -3.08
CA SER A 107 -0.57 -15.84 -4.01
C SER A 107 -0.01 -14.42 -4.12
N THR A 108 -0.60 -13.45 -3.44
CA THR A 108 -0.14 -12.05 -3.46
C THR A 108 0.75 -11.77 -2.25
N PRO A 109 1.95 -11.19 -2.42
CA PRO A 109 2.81 -10.83 -1.29
C PRO A 109 2.15 -9.75 -0.43
N ARG A 110 2.28 -9.88 0.90
CA ARG A 110 1.86 -8.88 1.89
C ARG A 110 2.96 -8.73 2.93
N LEU A 111 3.11 -7.55 3.52
CA LEU A 111 4.09 -7.34 4.61
C LEU A 111 3.84 -8.31 5.74
N GLY A 112 4.91 -8.88 6.31
CA GLY A 112 4.86 -9.88 7.36
C GLY A 112 4.34 -11.25 6.94
N ALA A 113 3.93 -11.46 5.69
CA ALA A 113 3.50 -12.77 5.21
C ALA A 113 4.66 -13.76 5.18
N VAL A 114 4.37 -15.02 5.46
CA VAL A 114 5.34 -16.11 5.33
C VAL A 114 5.24 -16.71 3.93
N ALA A 115 6.28 -16.57 3.12
CA ALA A 115 6.42 -17.23 1.83
C ALA A 115 6.85 -18.69 2.04
N VAL A 116 6.23 -19.62 1.31
CA VAL A 116 6.47 -21.06 1.49
C VAL A 116 6.78 -21.74 0.16
N TRP A 117 7.81 -22.59 0.18
CA TRP A 117 8.21 -23.45 -0.93
C TRP A 117 8.33 -24.90 -0.47
N ASP A 118 8.11 -25.85 -1.37
CA ASP A 118 8.48 -27.25 -1.17
C ASP A 118 9.37 -27.81 -2.29
N ASN A 119 10.02 -28.94 -2.02
CA ASN A 119 10.82 -29.69 -2.99
C ASN A 119 9.95 -30.65 -3.81
N TYR A 120 8.70 -30.25 -4.11
CA TYR A 120 7.69 -31.10 -4.78
C TYR A 120 7.33 -32.38 -4.00
N ASP A 121 7.66 -32.44 -2.71
CA ASP A 121 7.43 -33.57 -1.80
C ASP A 121 6.41 -33.24 -0.70
N SER A 122 6.04 -31.96 -0.53
CA SER A 122 5.22 -31.44 0.57
C SER A 122 5.76 -31.77 1.96
N ASP A 123 7.09 -31.90 2.06
CA ASP A 123 7.82 -32.21 3.29
C ASP A 123 8.98 -31.21 3.43
N THR A 124 10.04 -31.40 2.65
CA THR A 124 11.20 -30.53 2.68
C THR A 124 10.99 -29.28 1.81
N GLY A 125 11.63 -28.18 2.18
CA GLY A 125 11.39 -26.93 1.46
C GLY A 125 12.08 -25.74 2.08
N HIS A 126 11.48 -24.58 1.91
CA HIS A 126 12.00 -23.33 2.45
C HIS A 126 10.86 -22.41 2.89
N VAL A 127 11.15 -21.54 3.86
CA VAL A 127 10.23 -20.50 4.31
C VAL A 127 10.99 -19.21 4.56
N ALA A 128 10.33 -18.09 4.25
CA ALA A 128 10.87 -16.74 4.39
C ALA A 128 9.78 -15.76 4.82
N VAL A 129 10.15 -14.60 5.36
CA VAL A 129 9.20 -13.56 5.73
C VAL A 129 9.31 -12.36 4.80
N VAL A 130 8.17 -11.85 4.34
CA VAL A 130 8.11 -10.65 3.49
C VAL A 130 8.35 -9.40 4.34
N GLU A 131 9.45 -8.71 4.09
CA GLU A 131 9.87 -7.52 4.85
C GLU A 131 9.58 -6.22 4.10
N LYS A 132 9.79 -6.17 2.78
CA LYS A 132 9.50 -4.97 1.98
C LYS A 132 8.82 -5.34 0.67
N ILE A 133 7.93 -4.47 0.21
CA ILE A 133 7.29 -4.56 -1.10
C ILE A 133 7.43 -3.21 -1.80
N SER A 134 8.07 -3.21 -2.97
CA SER A 134 8.20 -2.06 -3.85
C SER A 134 7.81 -2.43 -5.27
N GLY A 135 6.56 -2.12 -5.64
CA GLY A 135 5.99 -2.58 -6.90
C GLY A 135 6.01 -4.11 -6.99
N THR A 136 6.69 -4.64 -8.01
CA THR A 136 6.88 -6.09 -8.18
C THR A 136 8.11 -6.63 -7.44
N GLN A 137 8.95 -5.80 -6.81
CA GLN A 137 10.09 -6.28 -6.04
C GLN A 137 9.69 -6.52 -4.59
N VAL A 138 9.99 -7.73 -4.11
CA VAL A 138 9.68 -8.15 -2.75
C VAL A 138 10.97 -8.54 -2.05
N THR A 139 11.31 -7.83 -0.97
CA THR A 139 12.43 -8.22 -0.11
C THR A 139 11.92 -9.19 0.94
N ILE A 140 12.55 -10.35 1.01
CA ILE A 140 12.30 -11.40 1.99
C ILE A 140 13.50 -11.54 2.93
N SER A 141 13.25 -11.88 4.18
CA SER A 141 14.25 -12.22 5.17
C SER A 141 14.27 -13.73 5.44
N GLU A 142 15.47 -14.27 5.58
CA GLU A 142 15.72 -15.70 5.42
C GLU A 142 16.84 -16.21 6.32
N SER A 143 16.87 -17.53 6.52
CA SER A 143 17.96 -18.26 7.13
C SER A 143 18.15 -19.58 6.40
N ALA A 144 19.39 -20.03 6.23
CA ALA A 144 19.70 -21.26 5.50
C ALA A 144 20.17 -22.33 6.48
N TRP A 145 19.55 -23.52 6.42
CA TRP A 145 19.96 -24.68 7.23
C TRP A 145 21.46 -24.96 7.06
N ASN A 146 22.19 -25.03 8.17
CA ASN A 146 23.65 -25.25 8.21
C ASN A 146 24.47 -24.27 7.34
N GLY A 147 23.93 -23.08 7.09
CA GLY A 147 24.55 -22.06 6.25
C GLY A 147 24.46 -20.67 6.89
N THR A 148 24.05 -19.69 6.10
CA THR A 148 23.93 -18.31 6.54
C THR A 148 22.80 -18.16 7.56
N SER A 149 23.14 -17.65 8.76
CA SER A 149 22.18 -17.47 9.84
C SER A 149 21.11 -16.42 9.53
N PHE A 150 21.45 -15.37 8.79
CA PHE A 150 20.48 -14.39 8.32
C PHE A 150 20.94 -13.78 7.01
N PHE A 151 20.01 -13.64 6.07
CA PHE A 151 20.20 -12.85 4.86
C PHE A 151 18.86 -12.33 4.36
N THR A 152 18.92 -11.37 3.44
CA THR A 152 17.75 -10.90 2.71
C THR A 152 17.95 -11.13 1.22
N SER A 153 16.88 -11.48 0.53
CA SER A 153 16.83 -11.57 -0.93
C SER A 153 15.75 -10.65 -1.47
N THR A 154 15.97 -10.05 -2.64
CA THR A 154 14.92 -9.33 -3.35
C THR A 154 14.51 -10.13 -4.57
N VAL A 155 13.24 -10.53 -4.60
CA VAL A 155 12.65 -11.39 -5.63
C VAL A 155 11.52 -10.66 -6.34
N SER A 156 11.23 -11.04 -7.58
CA SER A 156 10.09 -10.48 -8.30
C SER A 156 8.81 -11.22 -7.94
N SER A 157 7.74 -10.52 -7.59
CA SER A 157 6.39 -11.09 -7.41
C SER A 157 5.79 -11.61 -8.72
N ALA A 158 6.40 -11.29 -9.86
CA ALA A 158 6.02 -11.86 -11.15
C ALA A 158 6.74 -13.19 -11.45
N ASP A 159 7.75 -13.58 -10.66
CA ASP A 159 8.40 -14.87 -10.81
C ASP A 159 7.52 -16.00 -10.25
N SER A 160 7.16 -16.93 -11.12
CA SER A 160 6.42 -18.17 -10.78
C SER A 160 7.07 -19.03 -9.69
N HIS A 161 8.39 -18.95 -9.49
CA HIS A 161 9.12 -19.66 -8.43
C HIS A 161 9.49 -18.75 -7.25
N PHE A 162 9.11 -17.47 -7.33
CA PHE A 162 9.38 -16.45 -6.32
C PHE A 162 10.85 -16.43 -5.85
N GLY A 163 11.80 -16.55 -6.78
CA GLY A 163 13.25 -16.51 -6.51
C GLY A 163 13.96 -17.86 -6.36
N TYR A 164 13.23 -18.96 -6.15
CA TYR A 164 13.82 -20.29 -5.93
C TYR A 164 13.50 -21.26 -7.07
N SER A 165 14.23 -21.17 -8.19
CA SER A 165 13.95 -21.90 -9.44
C SER A 165 13.94 -23.43 -9.36
N ARG A 166 14.47 -24.03 -8.29
CA ARG A 166 14.49 -25.49 -8.06
C ARG A 166 13.35 -25.98 -7.16
N MET A 167 12.63 -25.07 -6.51
CA MET A 167 11.55 -25.39 -5.58
C MET A 167 10.22 -24.92 -6.14
N ARG A 168 9.14 -25.58 -5.74
CA ARG A 168 7.80 -25.10 -6.08
C ARG A 168 7.38 -24.06 -5.07
N PHE A 169 7.03 -22.87 -5.54
CA PHE A 169 6.40 -21.86 -4.70
C PHE A 169 4.93 -22.21 -4.45
N LEU A 170 4.56 -22.38 -3.17
CA LEU A 170 3.19 -22.76 -2.78
C LEU A 170 2.29 -21.56 -2.55
N GLY A 171 2.86 -20.47 -2.05
CA GLY A 171 2.14 -19.23 -1.77
C GLY A 171 2.57 -18.58 -0.46
N PHE A 172 1.69 -17.72 0.05
CA PHE A 172 1.90 -16.92 1.26
C PHE A 172 0.88 -17.29 2.33
N ILE A 173 1.35 -17.35 3.59
CA ILE A 173 0.51 -17.39 4.78
C ILE A 173 0.43 -15.98 5.37
N TYR A 174 -0.77 -15.45 5.52
CA TYR A 174 -1.03 -14.08 6.00
C TYR A 174 -1.28 -14.08 7.50
N ILE A 175 -0.21 -13.88 8.28
CA ILE A 175 -0.26 -13.90 9.75
C ILE A 175 -0.92 -12.66 10.37
N GLY A 176 -1.17 -11.63 9.57
CA GLY A 176 -1.89 -10.41 9.95
C GLY A 176 -1.97 -9.44 8.76
N ASP A 177 -2.70 -8.34 8.95
CA ASP A 177 -2.80 -7.26 7.98
C ASP A 177 -1.95 -6.07 8.47
N PHE A 178 -0.81 -5.89 7.82
CA PHE A 178 0.20 -4.92 8.24
C PHE A 178 0.45 -3.84 7.20
N THR A 179 0.74 -2.64 7.68
CA THR A 179 1.26 -1.51 6.89
C THR A 179 2.67 -1.18 7.34
N ALA A 180 3.55 -0.80 6.42
CA ALA A 180 4.94 -0.48 6.75
C ALA A 180 5.02 0.63 7.81
N SER A 181 5.94 0.49 8.77
CA SER A 181 6.29 1.54 9.72
C SER A 181 7.31 2.47 9.10
N ASP A 182 7.05 3.76 9.08
CA ASP A 182 8.06 4.77 8.77
C ASP A 182 9.15 4.75 9.87
N ASN A 183 10.34 4.18 9.61
CA ASN A 183 11.51 4.28 10.52
C ASN A 183 12.84 4.06 9.78
N PRO A 184 13.99 4.56 10.28
CA PRO A 184 14.77 5.63 9.66
C PRO A 184 16.12 5.15 9.10
N ASP A 185 16.25 3.87 8.74
CA ASP A 185 17.49 3.30 8.20
C ASP A 185 17.29 2.81 6.75
N ASP A 186 16.90 3.75 5.89
CA ASP A 186 16.98 3.60 4.44
C ASP A 186 17.88 4.71 3.90
N THR A 187 18.98 4.33 3.25
CA THR A 187 19.55 5.17 2.20
C THR A 187 18.52 5.23 1.04
N PRO A 188 18.37 6.37 0.37
CA PRO A 188 17.07 6.80 -0.17
C PRO A 188 16.64 5.97 -1.38
N VAL A 189 15.64 5.11 -1.19
CA VAL A 189 14.65 4.86 -2.23
C VAL A 189 13.95 6.19 -2.48
N PRO A 190 13.74 6.66 -3.73
CA PRO A 190 13.01 7.89 -3.97
C PRO A 190 11.64 7.78 -3.29
N THR A 191 11.45 8.56 -2.23
CA THR A 191 10.18 8.64 -1.51
C THR A 191 9.15 9.15 -2.51
N GLN A 192 8.23 8.27 -2.93
CA GLN A 192 7.04 8.67 -3.64
C GLN A 192 6.31 9.71 -2.81
N THR A 193 6.50 10.97 -3.17
CA THR A 193 5.84 12.10 -2.54
C THR A 193 4.85 12.58 -3.58
N PRO A 194 3.55 12.33 -3.40
CA PRO A 194 2.59 12.76 -4.39
C PRO A 194 2.60 14.28 -4.41
N GLY A 195 2.64 14.84 -5.62
CA GLY A 195 2.65 16.29 -5.77
C GLY A 195 1.37 16.91 -5.21
N GLU A 196 1.44 18.19 -4.86
CA GLU A 196 0.29 18.94 -4.37
C GLU A 196 -0.17 19.95 -5.42
N LEU A 197 -1.48 20.17 -5.52
CA LEU A 197 -2.02 21.32 -6.21
C LEU A 197 -2.23 22.47 -5.25
N HIS A 198 -1.76 23.66 -5.64
CA HIS A 198 -2.00 24.91 -4.93
C HIS A 198 -2.56 25.95 -5.89
N ARG A 199 -3.46 26.81 -5.40
CA ARG A 199 -4.00 27.96 -6.12
C ARG A 199 -3.40 29.22 -5.55
N LEU A 200 -2.75 30.03 -6.38
CA LEU A 200 -2.19 31.30 -5.92
C LEU A 200 -3.27 32.33 -5.63
N THR A 201 -3.17 32.98 -4.46
CA THR A 201 -4.16 33.95 -3.96
C THR A 201 -3.64 35.39 -3.95
N SER A 202 -2.34 35.61 -4.12
CA SER A 202 -1.78 36.97 -4.29
C SER A 202 -2.28 37.62 -5.58
N THR A 203 -2.92 38.78 -5.47
CA THR A 203 -3.42 39.56 -6.61
C THR A 203 -2.31 40.10 -7.51
N ASP A 204 -1.12 40.31 -6.95
CA ASP A 204 0.08 40.76 -7.69
C ASP A 204 0.84 39.59 -8.34
N GLY A 205 0.32 38.37 -8.19
CA GLY A 205 1.01 37.14 -8.56
C GLY A 205 2.12 36.77 -7.58
N VAL A 206 2.84 35.70 -7.91
CA VAL A 206 3.96 35.18 -7.12
C VAL A 206 5.18 34.97 -8.00
N ASN A 207 6.33 35.45 -7.56
CA ASN A 207 7.58 35.29 -8.30
C ASN A 207 8.04 33.83 -8.30
N LEU A 208 8.32 33.28 -9.48
CA LEU A 208 9.10 32.06 -9.66
C LEU A 208 10.59 32.44 -9.64
N ARG A 209 11.37 31.82 -8.77
CA ARG A 209 12.79 32.15 -8.53
C ARG A 209 13.70 30.96 -8.81
N THR A 210 14.98 31.23 -9.06
CA THR A 210 15.99 30.17 -9.30
C THR A 210 16.30 29.33 -8.07
N GLY A 211 15.95 29.80 -6.87
CA GLY A 211 16.12 29.08 -5.60
C GLY A 211 15.07 29.46 -4.56
N ALA A 212 14.99 28.67 -3.49
CA ALA A 212 14.05 28.86 -2.39
C ALA A 212 14.52 30.00 -1.46
N GLY A 213 14.23 31.24 -1.84
CA GLY A 213 14.57 32.42 -1.04
C GLY A 213 14.33 33.72 -1.80
N THR A 214 14.08 34.80 -1.05
CA THR A 214 13.80 36.13 -1.63
C THR A 214 15.01 36.76 -2.31
N GLY A 215 16.23 36.33 -1.97
CA GLY A 215 17.48 36.77 -2.59
C GLY A 215 17.82 36.12 -3.94
N TYR A 216 17.11 35.06 -4.34
CA TYR A 216 17.35 34.40 -5.64
C TYR A 216 16.71 35.17 -6.79
N SER A 217 17.35 35.14 -7.96
CA SER A 217 16.89 35.80 -9.18
C SER A 217 15.49 35.37 -9.57
N ARG A 218 14.65 36.34 -9.96
CA ARG A 218 13.31 36.08 -10.52
C ARG A 218 13.44 35.57 -11.94
N ILE A 219 12.77 34.44 -12.23
CA ILE A 219 12.59 33.87 -13.56
C ILE A 219 11.39 34.53 -14.24
N LEU A 220 10.22 34.45 -13.60
CA LEU A 220 8.97 35.05 -14.07
C LEU A 220 8.01 35.30 -12.90
N THR A 221 6.84 35.89 -13.17
CA THR A 221 5.74 36.02 -12.21
C THR A 221 4.61 35.09 -12.61
N ILE A 222 4.21 34.19 -11.71
CA ILE A 222 3.04 33.33 -11.86
C ILE A 222 1.80 34.17 -11.48
N PRO A 223 0.79 34.28 -12.35
CA PRO A 223 -0.33 35.19 -12.13
C PRO A 223 -1.26 34.76 -10.99
N TYR A 224 -2.06 35.70 -10.49
CA TYR A 224 -3.17 35.42 -9.58
C TYR A 224 -4.07 34.31 -10.13
N ASN A 225 -4.60 33.47 -9.22
CA ASN A 225 -5.53 32.38 -9.52
C ASN A 225 -4.94 31.23 -10.36
N ALA A 226 -3.64 31.27 -10.68
CA ALA A 226 -2.95 30.15 -11.31
C ALA A 226 -2.97 28.92 -10.38
N VAL A 227 -3.21 27.75 -10.98
CA VAL A 227 -3.05 26.45 -10.30
C VAL A 227 -1.67 25.91 -10.63
N ILE A 228 -0.90 25.63 -9.59
CA ILE A 228 0.49 25.17 -9.69
C ILE A 228 0.64 23.78 -9.09
N ARG A 229 1.44 22.95 -9.75
CA ARG A 229 1.84 21.63 -9.29
C ARG A 229 3.13 21.75 -8.48
N ILE A 230 3.09 21.36 -7.22
CA ILE A 230 4.22 21.37 -6.30
C ILE A 230 4.81 19.97 -6.25
N SER A 231 6.05 19.82 -6.70
CA SER A 231 6.78 18.54 -6.66
C SER A 231 7.51 18.32 -5.34
N THR A 232 8.11 19.36 -4.78
CA THR A 232 8.81 19.33 -3.49
C THR A 232 8.64 20.65 -2.75
N LYS A 233 8.79 20.60 -1.42
CA LYS A 233 8.71 21.78 -0.54
C LYS A 233 9.98 21.93 0.28
N THR A 234 10.33 23.18 0.61
CA THR A 234 11.40 23.49 1.58
C THR A 234 11.06 24.78 2.32
N THR A 235 11.59 24.97 3.52
CA THR A 235 11.43 26.19 4.31
C THR A 235 12.73 26.97 4.34
N ALA A 236 12.68 28.24 3.94
CA ALA A 236 13.84 29.12 3.91
C ALA A 236 13.42 30.58 4.09
N GLY A 237 14.16 31.31 4.95
CA GLY A 237 13.92 32.73 5.19
C GLY A 237 12.54 33.06 5.76
N GLY A 238 11.95 32.14 6.54
CA GLY A 238 10.62 32.31 7.16
C GLY A 238 9.43 31.97 6.25
N TYR A 239 9.68 31.50 5.03
CA TYR A 239 8.63 31.13 4.07
C TYR A 239 8.71 29.66 3.68
N THR A 240 7.58 29.10 3.26
CA THR A 240 7.53 27.79 2.62
C THR A 240 7.61 27.97 1.10
N TRP A 241 8.56 27.29 0.48
CA TRP A 241 8.81 27.32 -0.96
C TRP A 241 8.40 26.00 -1.60
N GLY A 242 7.70 26.07 -2.73
CA GLY A 242 7.36 24.93 -3.56
C GLY A 242 8.13 24.95 -4.86
N LYS A 243 8.63 23.78 -5.29
CA LYS A 243 9.26 23.61 -6.61
C LYS A 243 8.19 23.37 -7.66
N VAL A 244 8.15 24.25 -8.67
CA VAL A 244 7.09 24.34 -9.68
C VAL A 244 7.70 24.44 -11.07
N THR A 245 7.04 23.80 -12.03
CA THR A 245 7.24 24.05 -13.46
C THR A 245 6.03 24.82 -13.99
N TYR A 246 6.27 26.02 -14.52
CA TYR A 246 5.22 26.88 -15.06
C TYR A 246 5.67 27.46 -16.40
N ASN A 247 4.85 27.28 -17.45
CA ASN A 247 5.16 27.71 -18.82
C ASN A 247 6.57 27.29 -19.30
N GLY A 248 6.96 26.04 -19.03
CA GLY A 248 8.27 25.49 -19.41
C GLY A 248 9.45 25.95 -18.54
N SER A 249 9.23 26.86 -17.59
CA SER A 249 10.26 27.32 -16.64
C SER A 249 10.13 26.59 -15.31
N SER A 250 11.23 26.03 -14.82
CA SER A 250 11.30 25.38 -13.49
C SER A 250 11.93 26.31 -12.46
N GLY A 251 11.36 26.38 -11.26
CA GLY A 251 11.90 27.20 -10.18
C GLY A 251 11.15 27.01 -8.86
N TRP A 252 11.33 27.96 -7.95
CA TRP A 252 10.73 27.97 -6.62
C TRP A 252 9.81 29.17 -6.45
N CYS A 253 8.61 28.96 -5.95
CA CYS A 253 7.70 30.03 -5.55
C CYS A 253 7.31 29.89 -4.07
N VAL A 254 7.02 31.01 -3.43
CA VAL A 254 6.52 31.02 -2.05
C VAL A 254 5.06 30.54 -2.01
N LEU A 255 4.75 29.63 -1.09
CA LEU A 255 3.44 28.99 -0.95
C LEU A 255 2.53 29.70 0.08
N ASP A 256 3.10 30.57 0.91
CA ASP A 256 2.35 31.37 1.90
C ASP A 256 1.26 32.26 1.27
N TYR A 257 1.38 32.55 -0.03
CA TYR A 257 0.38 33.26 -0.83
C TYR A 257 -0.44 32.32 -1.73
N GLY A 258 -0.67 31.09 -1.26
CA GLY A 258 -1.42 30.06 -1.96
C GLY A 258 -2.39 29.32 -1.05
N TYR A 259 -3.47 28.82 -1.63
CA TYR A 259 -4.41 27.90 -1.02
C TYR A 259 -4.14 26.48 -1.53
N ARG A 260 -3.87 25.54 -0.62
CA ARG A 260 -3.70 24.14 -0.96
C ARG A 260 -5.02 23.53 -1.42
N ILE A 261 -5.06 23.03 -2.65
CA ILE A 261 -6.21 22.33 -3.24
C ILE A 261 -6.29 20.89 -2.74
N GLY A 262 -5.17 20.16 -2.75
CA GLY A 262 -5.15 18.75 -2.39
C GLY A 262 -3.92 18.00 -2.92
N ILE A 263 -3.90 16.69 -2.68
CA ILE A 263 -2.87 15.78 -3.20
C ILE A 263 -3.30 15.35 -4.61
N ILE A 264 -2.42 15.46 -5.59
CA ILE A 264 -2.67 14.96 -6.94
C ILE A 264 -2.96 13.46 -6.85
N GLY A 265 -4.03 12.99 -7.47
CA GLY A 265 -4.47 11.59 -7.41
C GLY A 265 -5.34 11.21 -6.21
N ASP A 266 -5.42 12.02 -5.15
CA ASP A 266 -6.36 11.80 -4.03
C ASP A 266 -7.70 12.45 -4.36
N VAL A 267 -8.57 11.67 -5.00
CA VAL A 267 -9.84 12.15 -5.54
C VAL A 267 -10.97 11.95 -4.52
N ASN A 268 -10.77 11.00 -3.61
CA ASN A 268 -11.74 10.67 -2.57
C ASN A 268 -11.58 11.55 -1.30
N ALA A 269 -10.43 12.23 -1.16
CA ALA A 269 -10.03 13.12 -0.06
C ALA A 269 -9.74 12.40 1.27
N ASP A 270 -9.23 11.18 1.22
CA ASP A 270 -8.77 10.41 2.40
C ASP A 270 -7.29 10.68 2.75
N SER A 271 -6.66 11.63 2.06
CA SER A 271 -5.24 11.99 2.17
C SER A 271 -4.28 10.90 1.71
N GLN A 272 -4.78 9.91 0.97
CA GLN A 272 -3.99 8.82 0.39
C GLN A 272 -4.28 8.74 -1.12
N VAL A 273 -3.30 8.28 -1.89
CA VAL A 273 -3.51 7.95 -3.31
C VAL A 273 -3.49 6.44 -3.41
N ASN A 274 -4.66 5.84 -3.59
CA ASN A 274 -4.83 4.38 -3.55
C ASN A 274 -5.89 3.90 -4.57
N LEU A 275 -6.22 2.61 -4.52
CA LEU A 275 -7.13 2.00 -5.48
C LEU A 275 -8.55 2.60 -5.44
N ASN A 276 -8.97 3.18 -4.30
CA ASN A 276 -10.24 3.86 -4.19
C ASN A 276 -10.30 5.10 -5.08
N ASP A 277 -9.17 5.79 -5.28
CA ASP A 277 -9.08 6.94 -6.19
C ASP A 277 -9.13 6.52 -7.65
N VAL A 278 -8.46 5.42 -8.00
CA VAL A 278 -8.55 4.80 -9.32
C VAL A 278 -10.01 4.47 -9.64
N ILE A 279 -10.72 3.84 -8.70
CA ILE A 279 -12.15 3.53 -8.85
C ILE A 279 -12.99 4.81 -8.97
N ALA A 280 -12.67 5.86 -8.22
CA ALA A 280 -13.39 7.13 -8.30
C ALA A 280 -13.21 7.82 -9.66
N ILE A 281 -12.00 7.81 -10.22
CA ILE A 281 -11.70 8.33 -11.56
C ILE A 281 -12.43 7.49 -12.62
N GLN A 282 -12.37 6.16 -12.52
CA GLN A 282 -13.07 5.26 -13.46
C GLN A 282 -14.59 5.47 -13.46
N LYS A 283 -15.21 5.61 -12.28
CA LYS A 283 -16.65 5.92 -12.15
C LYS A 283 -17.03 7.27 -12.75
N HIS A 284 -16.11 8.24 -12.75
CA HIS A 284 -16.31 9.51 -13.43
C HIS A 284 -16.32 9.35 -14.94
N ILE A 285 -15.32 8.65 -15.47
CA ILE A 285 -15.17 8.38 -16.91
C ILE A 285 -16.37 7.57 -17.43
N SER A 286 -16.84 6.58 -16.66
CA SER A 286 -18.01 5.77 -17.02
C SER A 286 -19.37 6.46 -16.78
N LYS A 287 -19.36 7.70 -16.26
CA LYS A 287 -20.55 8.50 -15.91
C LYS A 287 -21.43 7.90 -14.81
N GLU A 288 -20.91 6.93 -14.06
CA GLU A 288 -21.58 6.37 -12.87
C GLU A 288 -21.57 7.34 -11.69
N LYS A 289 -20.50 8.14 -11.56
CA LYS A 289 -20.39 9.16 -10.51
C LYS A 289 -19.55 10.35 -10.97
N THR A 290 -20.15 11.53 -11.02
CA THR A 290 -19.47 12.75 -11.46
C THR A 290 -18.55 13.33 -10.38
N LEU A 291 -17.27 13.56 -10.72
CA LEU A 291 -16.36 14.37 -9.92
C LEU A 291 -16.61 15.86 -10.19
N THR A 292 -16.51 16.68 -9.15
CA THR A 292 -16.84 18.11 -9.23
C THR A 292 -15.79 18.97 -8.53
N GLY A 293 -15.65 20.22 -8.97
CA GLY A 293 -14.79 21.22 -8.34
C GLY A 293 -13.32 20.78 -8.31
N ASN A 294 -12.67 20.97 -7.15
CA ASN A 294 -11.25 20.64 -6.95
C ASN A 294 -10.91 19.18 -7.26
N LYS A 295 -11.86 18.25 -7.14
CA LYS A 295 -11.63 16.83 -7.42
C LYS A 295 -11.31 16.55 -8.89
N LEU A 296 -11.80 17.37 -9.82
CA LEU A 296 -11.43 17.26 -11.24
C LEU A 296 -9.97 17.64 -11.45
N LEU A 297 -9.47 18.64 -10.71
CA LEU A 297 -8.08 19.07 -10.79
C LEU A 297 -7.14 18.01 -10.21
N LEU A 298 -7.52 17.39 -9.08
CA LEU A 298 -6.73 16.32 -8.45
C LEU A 298 -6.76 15.02 -9.27
N ALA A 299 -7.84 14.78 -10.02
CA ALA A 299 -7.99 13.61 -10.89
C ALA A 299 -7.17 13.71 -12.19
N ASP A 300 -6.82 14.90 -12.67
CA ASP A 300 -5.90 15.11 -13.81
C ASP A 300 -4.45 14.82 -13.36
N THR A 301 -4.10 13.54 -13.26
CA THR A 301 -2.77 13.07 -12.86
C THR A 301 -1.79 13.03 -14.03
N SER A 302 -2.30 13.08 -15.27
CA SER A 302 -1.51 13.18 -16.49
C SER A 302 -1.07 14.62 -16.83
N GLY A 303 -1.74 15.62 -16.25
CA GLY A 303 -1.45 17.04 -16.49
C GLY A 303 -1.94 17.53 -17.86
N ASN A 304 -2.83 16.78 -18.52
CA ASN A 304 -3.29 17.07 -19.88
C ASN A 304 -4.55 17.97 -19.91
N GLY A 305 -5.10 18.33 -18.74
CA GLY A 305 -6.28 19.17 -18.59
C GLY A 305 -7.61 18.44 -18.82
N ARG A 306 -7.61 17.11 -18.91
CA ARG A 306 -8.78 16.24 -19.02
C ARG A 306 -8.72 15.19 -17.92
N VAL A 307 -9.89 14.62 -17.59
CA VAL A 307 -9.97 13.45 -16.70
C VAL A 307 -10.40 12.27 -17.55
N ASP A 308 -9.45 11.44 -17.94
CA ASP A 308 -9.64 10.30 -18.84
C ASP A 308 -8.80 9.07 -18.43
N ILE A 309 -8.74 8.07 -19.32
CA ILE A 309 -8.08 6.81 -19.04
C ILE A 309 -6.57 6.96 -18.79
N GLN A 310 -5.94 8.03 -19.29
CA GLN A 310 -4.53 8.31 -19.01
C GLN A 310 -4.33 8.57 -17.52
N ASP A 311 -5.27 9.25 -16.86
CA ASP A 311 -5.16 9.54 -15.43
C ASP A 311 -5.33 8.29 -14.58
N VAL A 312 -6.20 7.37 -14.99
CA VAL A 312 -6.32 6.04 -14.37
C VAL A 312 -4.98 5.31 -14.45
N VAL A 313 -4.35 5.31 -15.62
CA VAL A 313 -3.06 4.64 -15.85
C VAL A 313 -1.94 5.28 -15.03
N ILE A 314 -1.87 6.62 -14.97
CA ILE A 314 -0.86 7.33 -14.19
C ILE A 314 -1.05 7.10 -12.69
N THR A 315 -2.29 7.16 -12.19
CA THR A 315 -2.60 6.87 -10.79
C THR A 315 -2.26 5.42 -10.43
N GLN A 316 -2.58 4.46 -11.30
CA GLN A 316 -2.18 3.05 -11.11
C GLN A 316 -0.66 2.86 -11.15
N LYS A 317 0.04 3.55 -12.06
CA LYS A 317 1.50 3.52 -12.15
C LYS A 317 2.15 4.07 -10.89
N TYR A 318 1.60 5.14 -10.33
CA TYR A 318 2.03 5.74 -9.07
C TYR A 318 1.79 4.76 -7.90
N ILE A 319 0.57 4.24 -7.73
CA ILE A 319 0.27 3.21 -6.70
C ILE A 319 1.16 1.97 -6.84
N GLY A 320 1.41 1.54 -8.08
CA GLY A 320 2.30 0.43 -8.42
C GLY A 320 3.79 0.73 -8.29
N LYS A 321 4.17 1.95 -7.89
CA LYS A 321 5.54 2.44 -7.72
C LYS A 321 6.40 2.34 -8.99
N THR A 322 5.78 2.46 -10.15
CA THR A 322 6.48 2.49 -11.45
C THR A 322 6.84 3.92 -11.90
N ILE A 323 6.30 4.93 -11.21
CA ILE A 323 6.67 6.35 -11.32
C ILE A 323 6.72 6.93 -9.91
N ASP A 324 7.60 7.91 -9.69
CA ASP A 324 7.77 8.52 -8.36
C ASP A 324 6.89 9.76 -8.13
N THR A 325 6.42 10.36 -9.23
CA THR A 325 5.61 11.57 -9.25
C THR A 325 4.59 11.51 -10.38
N MET A 326 3.41 12.08 -10.15
CA MET A 326 2.41 12.36 -11.19
C MET A 326 2.69 13.71 -11.84
N ALA A 327 2.26 13.88 -13.10
CA ALA A 327 2.57 15.06 -13.91
C ALA A 327 1.83 16.30 -13.44
#